data_AF-A0A9P0AJC8-F1
#
_entry.id   AF-A0A9P0AJC8-F1
#
_cell.length_a   1.000
_cell.length_b   1.000
_cell.length_c   1.000
_cell.angle_alpha   90.00
_cell.angle_beta   90.00
_cell.angle_gamma   90.00
#
_symmetry.space_group_name_H-M   'P 1'
#
loop_
_entity.id
_entity.type
_entity.pdbx_description
1 polymer ?
#
loop_
_entity_poly.entity_id
_entity_poly.type
_entity_poly.pdbx_seq_one_letter_code
_entity_poly.pdbx_strand_id
1 'polypeptide(L)'
;MQQSNTSKDSNNTKKRNRRKKTETNEEEASGDGSEVTTRNISFRDLRKAMEAISLQQRPAKTTEEAMQKQFHFWNTQPVPKIDEKITVNEPIEANKTDEDIRQEPYGLPDGFQWDTLNLEDPLVLAELYTLLNENYVEDDDSMFRFDYPSQFLKWALQPPGWRQDWHCGVRVTKSKRLVGFISAIPATLSVYDVPQKMVEINFLCVHKKLRSKRVAPVLIREITRRVNLAGIFQAVYTAGVVLPKPVGTCRYWHRSLNPKKLIEVKFSHLSRHMTMQRTLKLYKLPEAPKTPGFRKLTLKDLPNCQKLLAEYLKKFDLIPVFSEEEFKHWFLPQPGIVDAYIVETDGEITDMVSFYTLPSTVMHHPVHRTLKAAYSFYNVSNKTNWIDLMQDALIAAKNDGFDVFNALDLMENKEFLEPLKFGIGDGNLQYYLYNWRCPPIAPNKIGLVLQ
;
A
#
# COMPACT_ATOMS: atom_id res chain seq x y z
N MET A 1 32.59 57.65 0.26
CA MET A 1 33.18 58.39 -0.87
C MET A 1 33.22 57.42 -2.05
N GLN A 2 32.24 57.55 -2.96
CA GLN A 2 32.41 57.99 -4.36
C GLN A 2 33.12 56.92 -5.22
N GLN A 3 32.74 56.54 -6.43
CA GLN A 3 31.73 56.88 -7.45
C GLN A 3 31.94 55.81 -8.56
N SER A 4 30.93 55.09 -9.04
CA SER A 4 30.17 55.31 -10.31
C SER A 4 30.97 55.39 -11.64
N ASN A 5 30.34 54.81 -12.68
CA ASN A 5 30.42 55.08 -14.14
C ASN A 5 31.25 54.12 -15.00
N THR A 6 30.68 53.25 -15.85
CA THR A 6 29.75 53.35 -17.03
C THR A 6 30.49 53.25 -18.39
N SER A 7 30.07 52.22 -19.15
CA SER A 7 29.86 52.10 -20.61
C SER A 7 30.87 52.65 -21.64
N LYS A 8 31.19 51.80 -22.65
CA LYS A 8 30.74 52.00 -24.05
C LYS A 8 31.18 50.89 -25.03
N ASP A 9 30.33 50.76 -26.05
CA ASP A 9 30.30 49.84 -27.19
C ASP A 9 31.51 49.88 -28.14
N SER A 10 31.68 48.79 -28.91
CA SER A 10 31.96 48.92 -30.35
C SER A 10 31.47 47.71 -31.17
N ASN A 11 30.69 48.04 -32.20
CA ASN A 11 30.19 47.19 -33.29
C ASN A 11 31.32 46.71 -34.22
N ASN A 12 31.15 45.54 -34.86
CA ASN A 12 31.69 45.35 -36.21
C ASN A 12 30.79 44.44 -37.07
N THR A 13 30.59 44.82 -38.32
CA THR A 13 29.54 44.33 -39.24
C THR A 13 30.14 43.72 -40.52
N LYS A 14 29.35 42.83 -41.15
CA LYS A 14 29.28 42.47 -42.60
C LYS A 14 30.32 41.50 -43.20
N LYS A 15 29.83 40.41 -43.81
CA LYS A 15 29.71 40.30 -45.29
C LYS A 15 28.82 39.15 -45.80
N ARG A 16 28.08 39.50 -46.85
CA ARG A 16 27.16 38.76 -47.73
C ARG A 16 27.90 37.78 -48.64
N ASN A 17 27.24 36.70 -49.08
CA ASN A 17 27.45 36.17 -50.44
C ASN A 17 26.15 35.63 -51.05
N ARG A 18 25.96 35.94 -52.34
CA ARG A 18 24.75 35.81 -53.16
C ARG A 18 25.12 34.94 -54.36
N ARG A 19 24.31 33.93 -54.73
CA ARG A 19 24.36 33.28 -56.04
C ARG A 19 22.94 33.05 -56.56
N LYS A 20 22.75 33.30 -57.85
CA LYS A 20 21.50 33.38 -58.62
C LYS A 20 21.72 32.62 -59.95
N LYS A 21 20.70 31.90 -60.43
CA LYS A 21 20.39 31.41 -61.81
C LYS A 21 19.69 30.03 -61.67
N THR A 22 18.62 29.66 -62.38
CA THR A 22 18.02 30.13 -63.65
C THR A 22 16.57 29.63 -63.73
N GLU A 23 15.72 30.34 -64.48
CA GLU A 23 14.35 29.99 -64.86
C GLU A 23 14.31 29.06 -66.08
N THR A 24 13.29 28.18 -66.14
CA THR A 24 12.63 27.73 -67.37
C THR A 24 11.18 27.36 -67.03
N ASN A 25 10.23 27.96 -67.75
CA ASN A 25 8.79 27.66 -67.74
C ASN A 25 8.48 26.49 -68.67
N GLU A 26 7.49 25.68 -68.32
CA GLU A 26 6.56 25.01 -69.24
C GLU A 26 5.27 24.69 -68.48
N GLU A 27 4.13 25.09 -69.06
CA GLU A 27 2.76 24.87 -68.61
C GLU A 27 2.25 23.51 -69.12
N GLU A 28 1.43 22.79 -68.32
CA GLU A 28 0.08 22.35 -68.72
C GLU A 28 -0.62 21.41 -67.69
N ALA A 29 -1.93 21.62 -67.59
CA ALA A 29 -3.03 20.68 -67.27
C ALA A 29 -3.33 20.20 -65.83
N SER A 30 -4.26 20.93 -65.21
CA SER A 30 -5.51 20.49 -64.53
C SER A 30 -5.57 19.14 -63.76
N GLY A 31 -5.91 19.23 -62.46
CA GLY A 31 -6.45 18.13 -61.66
C GLY A 31 -6.93 18.60 -60.29
N ASP A 32 -8.24 18.54 -60.08
CA ASP A 32 -8.99 18.88 -58.86
C ASP A 32 -8.65 17.96 -57.67
N GLY A 33 -8.66 18.46 -56.42
CA GLY A 33 -8.44 17.63 -55.22
C GLY A 33 -7.99 18.32 -53.93
N SER A 34 -8.97 18.79 -53.15
CA SER A 34 -9.01 18.90 -51.67
C SER A 34 -7.72 19.21 -50.88
N GLU A 35 -7.65 20.44 -50.33
CA GLU A 35 -6.73 20.84 -49.27
C GLU A 35 -6.90 19.98 -48.00
N VAL A 36 -5.93 19.09 -47.75
CA VAL A 36 -5.69 18.54 -46.40
C VAL A 36 -4.66 19.44 -45.73
N THR A 37 -5.13 20.31 -44.82
CA THR A 37 -4.27 21.12 -43.95
C THR A 37 -3.58 20.20 -42.93
N THR A 38 -2.38 19.72 -43.26
CA THR A 38 -1.46 19.09 -42.31
C THR A 38 -1.02 20.12 -41.28
N ARG A 39 -1.66 20.11 -40.10
CA ARG A 39 -1.17 20.86 -38.92
C ARG A 39 0.18 20.30 -38.51
N ASN A 40 1.23 21.11 -38.65
CA ASN A 40 2.55 20.83 -38.10
C ASN A 40 2.47 20.77 -36.56
N ILE A 41 2.33 19.57 -36.00
CA ILE A 41 2.40 19.35 -34.55
C ILE A 41 3.85 19.61 -34.12
N SER A 42 4.08 20.64 -33.29
CA SER A 42 5.44 20.97 -32.87
C SER A 42 6.01 19.88 -31.97
N PHE A 43 7.32 19.65 -32.03
CA PHE A 43 8.02 18.69 -31.16
C PHE A 43 7.79 18.99 -29.66
N ARG A 44 7.47 20.24 -29.31
CA ARG A 44 7.13 20.68 -27.95
C ARG A 44 5.71 20.26 -27.55
N ASP A 45 4.77 20.23 -28.49
CA ASP A 45 3.40 19.76 -28.28
C ASP A 45 3.32 18.24 -28.26
N LEU A 46 4.13 17.55 -29.07
CA LEU A 46 4.36 16.09 -28.96
C LEU A 46 4.98 15.71 -27.62
N ARG A 47 5.96 16.47 -27.12
CA ARG A 47 6.58 16.23 -25.81
C ARG A 47 5.60 16.49 -24.66
N LYS A 48 4.80 17.56 -24.73
CA LYS A 48 3.71 17.83 -23.76
C LYS A 48 2.61 16.77 -23.83
N ALA A 49 2.26 16.28 -25.02
CA ALA A 49 1.30 15.21 -25.20
C ALA A 49 1.85 13.87 -24.69
N MET A 50 3.13 13.57 -24.91
CA MET A 50 3.80 12.38 -24.35
C MET A 50 3.95 12.46 -22.83
N GLU A 51 4.25 13.64 -22.27
CA GLU A 51 4.24 13.88 -20.82
C GLU A 51 2.82 13.77 -20.25
N ALA A 52 1.80 14.27 -20.94
CA ALA A 52 0.39 14.15 -20.54
C ALA A 52 -0.12 12.69 -20.63
N ILE A 53 0.27 11.94 -21.66
CA ILE A 53 -0.03 10.50 -21.79
C ILE A 53 0.73 9.71 -20.71
N SER A 54 1.97 10.08 -20.42
CA SER A 54 2.77 9.50 -19.32
C SER A 54 2.15 9.81 -17.95
N LEU A 55 1.60 11.01 -17.74
CA LEU A 55 0.88 11.40 -16.52
C LEU A 55 -0.46 10.68 -16.38
N GLN A 56 -1.17 10.43 -17.49
CA GLN A 56 -2.39 9.61 -17.50
C GLN A 56 -2.11 8.14 -17.19
N GLN A 57 -0.93 7.62 -17.51
CA GLN A 57 -0.55 6.22 -17.24
C GLN A 57 -0.08 5.96 -15.81
N ARG A 58 0.41 6.97 -15.09
CA ARG A 58 0.79 6.80 -13.68
C ARG A 58 -0.47 6.63 -12.82
N PRO A 59 -0.47 5.81 -11.76
CA PRO A 59 -1.59 5.81 -10.81
C PRO A 59 -1.71 7.18 -10.12
N ALA A 60 -2.93 7.60 -9.77
CA ALA A 60 -3.13 8.85 -9.03
C ALA A 60 -2.66 8.68 -7.58
N LYS A 61 -1.94 9.65 -7.05
CA LYS A 61 -1.51 9.65 -5.63
C LYS A 61 -2.28 10.64 -4.78
N THR A 62 -2.88 11.64 -5.41
CA THR A 62 -3.73 12.63 -4.76
C THR A 62 -5.17 12.53 -5.27
N THR A 63 -6.11 13.02 -4.48
CA THR A 63 -7.52 13.13 -4.87
C THR A 63 -7.70 14.04 -6.08
N GLU A 64 -6.95 15.12 -6.18
CA GLU A 64 -6.98 16.05 -7.32
C GLU A 64 -6.57 15.36 -8.64
N GLU A 65 -5.49 14.58 -8.62
CA GLU A 65 -5.06 13.78 -9.78
C GLU A 65 -6.09 12.71 -10.16
N ALA A 66 -6.76 12.12 -9.15
CA ALA A 66 -7.77 11.10 -9.38
C ALA A 66 -9.04 11.70 -10.02
N MET A 67 -9.47 12.90 -9.64
CA MET A 67 -10.63 13.57 -10.25
C MET A 67 -10.44 13.88 -11.73
N GLN A 68 -9.21 14.02 -12.20
CA GLN A 68 -8.89 14.26 -13.61
C GLN A 68 -8.78 12.96 -14.43
N LYS A 69 -8.82 11.78 -13.80
CA LYS A 69 -8.66 10.48 -14.47
C LYS A 69 -9.99 9.80 -14.75
N GLN A 70 -10.05 9.14 -15.91
CA GLN A 70 -11.15 8.26 -16.27
C GLN A 70 -10.88 6.84 -15.79
N PHE A 71 -11.66 6.36 -14.83
CA PHE A 71 -11.54 5.00 -14.30
C PHE A 71 -12.48 4.01 -15.00
N HIS A 72 -12.16 3.63 -16.24
CA HIS A 72 -13.02 2.75 -17.04
C HIS A 72 -13.42 1.44 -16.33
N PHE A 73 -12.51 0.81 -15.59
CA PHE A 73 -12.82 -0.41 -14.85
C PHE A 73 -13.71 -0.12 -13.63
N TRP A 74 -13.28 0.79 -12.74
CA TRP A 74 -13.99 1.09 -11.50
C TRP A 74 -15.38 1.68 -11.71
N ASN A 75 -15.61 2.40 -12.81
CA ASN A 75 -16.95 2.88 -13.19
C ASN A 75 -17.96 1.76 -13.47
N THR A 76 -17.50 0.51 -13.66
CA THR A 76 -18.36 -0.68 -13.84
C THR A 76 -18.51 -1.51 -12.57
N GLN A 77 -17.84 -1.12 -11.48
CA GLN A 77 -17.85 -1.87 -10.22
C GLN A 77 -18.83 -1.21 -9.23
N PRO A 78 -19.38 -1.98 -8.27
CA PRO A 78 -20.22 -1.45 -7.20
C PRO A 78 -19.34 -0.73 -6.17
N VAL A 79 -18.82 0.44 -6.55
CA VAL A 79 -18.07 1.35 -5.69
C VAL A 79 -18.61 2.76 -5.87
N PRO A 80 -18.59 3.62 -4.85
CA PRO A 80 -19.06 4.99 -4.99
C PRO A 80 -18.19 5.77 -5.98
N LYS A 81 -18.80 6.73 -6.68
CA LYS A 81 -18.04 7.64 -7.53
C LYS A 81 -17.23 8.62 -6.69
N ILE A 82 -16.14 9.16 -7.24
CA ILE A 82 -15.22 10.02 -6.48
C ILE A 82 -15.89 11.31 -5.97
N ASP A 83 -16.85 11.84 -6.73
CA ASP A 83 -17.61 13.05 -6.48
C ASP A 83 -18.92 12.81 -5.70
N GLU A 84 -19.28 11.56 -5.44
CA GLU A 84 -20.49 11.19 -4.72
C GLU A 84 -20.38 11.57 -3.23
N LYS A 85 -21.39 12.28 -2.73
CA LYS A 85 -21.56 12.56 -1.29
C LYS A 85 -22.46 11.48 -0.70
N ILE A 86 -21.95 10.76 0.29
CA ILE A 86 -22.61 9.61 0.90
C ILE A 86 -22.96 9.97 2.34
N THR A 87 -24.22 9.79 2.71
CA THR A 87 -24.75 9.99 4.08
C THR A 87 -25.38 8.73 4.66
N VAL A 88 -25.42 7.64 3.88
CA VAL A 88 -26.02 6.35 4.25
C VAL A 88 -24.93 5.31 4.54
N ASN A 89 -25.27 4.25 5.26
CA ASN A 89 -24.38 3.12 5.58
C ASN A 89 -25.03 1.80 5.15
N GLU A 90 -24.85 1.40 3.89
CA GLU A 90 -25.58 0.28 3.28
C GLU A 90 -24.87 -0.32 2.04
N PRO A 91 -25.25 -1.53 1.59
CA PRO A 91 -24.76 -2.11 0.34
C PRO A 91 -25.10 -1.27 -0.90
N ILE A 92 -24.26 -1.34 -1.94
CA ILE A 92 -24.49 -0.62 -3.21
C ILE A 92 -25.44 -1.42 -4.11
N GLU A 93 -25.15 -2.70 -4.26
CA GLU A 93 -25.96 -3.70 -4.94
C GLU A 93 -26.50 -4.70 -3.90
N ALA A 94 -27.74 -5.14 -4.11
CA ALA A 94 -28.30 -6.24 -3.32
C ALA A 94 -27.51 -7.53 -3.56
N ASN A 95 -27.53 -8.43 -2.56
CA ASN A 95 -26.91 -9.74 -2.68
C ASN A 95 -27.56 -10.52 -3.83
N LYS A 96 -26.72 -11.14 -4.65
CA LYS A 96 -27.14 -11.95 -5.79
C LYS A 96 -27.42 -13.36 -5.31
N THR A 97 -28.39 -14.04 -5.92
CA THR A 97 -28.60 -15.47 -5.63
C THR A 97 -27.55 -16.31 -6.36
N ASP A 98 -27.40 -17.57 -5.97
CA ASP A 98 -26.41 -18.46 -6.59
C ASP A 98 -26.67 -18.66 -8.10
N GLU A 99 -27.92 -18.55 -8.55
CA GLU A 99 -28.29 -18.63 -9.96
C GLU A 99 -27.82 -17.41 -10.78
N ASP A 100 -27.76 -16.25 -10.15
CA ASP A 100 -27.31 -14.99 -10.78
C ASP A 100 -25.78 -14.88 -10.83
N ILE A 101 -25.06 -15.76 -10.13
CA ILE A 101 -23.61 -15.78 -10.07
C ILE A 101 -23.06 -16.71 -11.16
N ARG A 102 -22.10 -16.18 -11.91
CA ARG A 102 -21.39 -16.94 -12.94
C ARG A 102 -20.63 -18.14 -12.33
N GLN A 103 -21.04 -19.35 -12.73
CA GLN A 103 -20.44 -20.60 -12.26
C GLN A 103 -19.06 -20.88 -12.88
N GLU A 104 -18.89 -20.52 -14.15
CA GLU A 104 -17.62 -20.71 -14.88
C GLU A 104 -16.62 -19.56 -14.62
N PRO A 105 -15.31 -19.83 -14.57
CA PRO A 105 -14.29 -18.79 -14.47
C PRO A 105 -14.39 -17.74 -15.58
N TYR A 106 -13.89 -16.53 -15.30
CA TYR A 106 -13.75 -15.52 -16.35
C TYR A 106 -12.71 -15.95 -17.39
N GLY A 107 -12.95 -15.60 -18.66
CA GLY A 107 -12.01 -15.89 -19.74
C GLY A 107 -10.69 -15.14 -19.55
N LEU A 108 -9.57 -15.87 -19.66
CA LEU A 108 -8.24 -15.29 -19.78
C LEU A 108 -7.81 -15.23 -21.25
N PRO A 109 -6.90 -14.32 -21.62
CA PRO A 109 -6.30 -14.32 -22.95
C PRO A 109 -5.58 -15.65 -23.25
N ASP A 110 -5.46 -15.99 -24.54
CA ASP A 110 -4.79 -17.21 -24.97
C ASP A 110 -3.37 -17.34 -24.41
N GLY A 111 -3.04 -18.54 -23.93
CA GLY A 111 -1.74 -18.83 -23.33
C GLY A 111 -1.64 -18.53 -21.83
N PHE A 112 -2.73 -18.14 -21.19
CA PHE A 112 -2.86 -18.08 -19.73
C PHE A 112 -3.93 -19.05 -19.24
N GLN A 113 -3.75 -19.51 -18.00
CA GLN A 113 -4.72 -20.35 -17.30
C GLN A 113 -4.83 -19.92 -15.84
N TRP A 114 -6.02 -20.10 -15.27
CA TRP A 114 -6.22 -19.97 -13.83
C TRP A 114 -5.49 -21.08 -13.09
N ASP A 115 -5.02 -20.76 -11.89
CA ASP A 115 -4.52 -21.72 -10.94
C ASP A 115 -4.99 -21.33 -9.54
N THR A 116 -5.35 -22.32 -8.72
CA THR A 116 -5.73 -22.12 -7.32
C THR A 116 -4.55 -22.57 -6.48
N LEU A 117 -3.83 -21.63 -5.88
CA LEU A 117 -2.56 -21.93 -5.25
C LEU A 117 -2.77 -22.72 -3.96
N ASN A 118 -2.15 -23.91 -3.86
CA ASN A 118 -2.04 -24.63 -2.59
C ASN A 118 -0.81 -24.15 -1.83
N LEU A 119 -0.99 -23.25 -0.86
CA LEU A 119 0.12 -22.71 -0.08
C LEU A 119 0.72 -23.70 0.93
N GLU A 120 0.10 -24.87 1.10
CA GLU A 120 0.72 -25.97 1.86
C GLU A 120 1.86 -26.64 1.09
N ASP A 121 1.87 -26.55 -0.24
CA ASP A 121 3.00 -27.01 -1.05
C ASP A 121 4.15 -25.99 -0.97
N PRO A 122 5.32 -26.37 -0.43
CA PRO A 122 6.47 -25.49 -0.32
C PRO A 122 6.95 -24.93 -1.67
N LEU A 123 6.77 -25.67 -2.78
CA LEU A 123 7.16 -25.23 -4.10
C LEU A 123 6.25 -24.10 -4.59
N VAL A 124 4.93 -24.26 -4.43
CA VAL A 124 3.95 -23.23 -4.81
C VAL A 124 4.12 -21.97 -3.96
N LEU A 125 4.40 -22.12 -2.67
CA LEU A 125 4.68 -21.00 -1.78
C LEU A 125 5.97 -20.25 -2.19
N ALA A 126 7.01 -20.97 -2.58
CA ALA A 126 8.25 -20.37 -3.09
C ALA A 126 8.04 -19.63 -4.42
N GLU A 127 7.16 -20.13 -5.29
CA GLU A 127 6.78 -19.44 -6.52
C GLU A 127 6.01 -18.15 -6.24
N LEU A 128 5.06 -18.17 -5.30
CA LEU A 128 4.34 -16.97 -4.87
C LEU A 128 5.30 -15.94 -4.26
N TYR A 129 6.18 -16.40 -3.37
CA TYR A 129 7.25 -15.57 -2.80
C TYR A 129 8.07 -14.88 -3.89
N THR A 130 8.51 -15.66 -4.89
CA THR A 130 9.31 -15.13 -6.01
C THR A 130 8.52 -14.12 -6.84
N LEU A 131 7.24 -14.37 -7.13
CA LEU A 131 6.39 -13.44 -7.85
C LEU A 131 6.32 -12.09 -7.11
N LEU A 132 6.00 -12.12 -5.82
CA LEU A 132 5.85 -10.92 -5.00
C LEU A 132 7.20 -10.18 -4.85
N ASN A 133 8.26 -10.90 -4.49
CA ASN A 133 9.59 -10.32 -4.33
C ASN A 133 10.19 -9.76 -5.64
N GLU A 134 9.72 -10.14 -6.82
CA GLU A 134 10.21 -9.56 -8.09
C GLU A 134 9.29 -8.46 -8.65
N ASN A 135 7.99 -8.50 -8.35
CA ASN A 135 6.97 -7.77 -9.08
C ASN A 135 5.95 -7.00 -8.23
N TYR A 136 6.00 -7.07 -6.90
CA TYR A 136 5.07 -6.37 -6.03
C TYR A 136 5.43 -4.89 -5.83
N VAL A 137 4.92 -4.29 -4.75
CA VAL A 137 5.07 -2.88 -4.42
C VAL A 137 6.55 -2.50 -4.28
N GLU A 138 6.93 -1.46 -5.01
CA GLU A 138 8.22 -0.80 -4.96
C GLU A 138 7.99 0.62 -4.49
N ASP A 139 8.94 1.19 -3.76
CA ASP A 139 8.96 2.62 -3.50
C ASP A 139 9.12 3.41 -4.81
N ASP A 140 8.82 4.71 -4.75
CA ASP A 140 8.81 5.58 -5.93
C ASP A 140 10.18 5.68 -6.63
N ASP A 141 11.25 5.51 -5.84
CA ASP A 141 12.63 5.55 -6.31
C ASP A 141 13.18 4.14 -6.65
N SER A 142 12.36 3.09 -6.50
CA SER A 142 12.74 1.68 -6.73
C SER A 142 13.98 1.22 -5.95
N MET A 143 14.23 1.82 -4.78
CA MET A 143 15.32 1.46 -3.86
C MET A 143 14.95 0.30 -2.93
N PHE A 144 13.66 0.16 -2.59
CA PHE A 144 13.14 -0.81 -1.64
C PHE A 144 11.96 -1.56 -2.23
N ARG A 145 11.95 -2.87 -2.00
CA ARG A 145 10.82 -3.73 -2.35
C ARG A 145 10.45 -4.60 -1.16
N PHE A 146 9.15 -4.75 -0.89
CA PHE A 146 8.71 -5.63 0.18
C PHE A 146 9.15 -7.06 -0.07
N ASP A 147 9.73 -7.66 0.97
CA ASP A 147 10.18 -9.04 1.01
C ASP A 147 9.32 -9.78 2.02
N TYR A 148 8.18 -10.33 1.58
CA TYR A 148 7.26 -11.07 2.45
C TYR A 148 7.77 -12.50 2.64
N PRO A 149 8.33 -12.89 3.80
CA PRO A 149 8.85 -14.24 3.96
C PRO A 149 7.75 -15.29 3.78
N SER A 150 8.09 -16.50 3.34
CA SER A 150 7.12 -17.58 3.10
C SER A 150 6.22 -17.86 4.31
N GLN A 151 6.76 -17.79 5.53
CA GLN A 151 5.97 -17.97 6.75
C GLN A 151 5.03 -16.80 7.04
N PHE A 152 5.41 -15.58 6.69
CA PHE A 152 4.52 -14.42 6.75
C PHE A 152 3.37 -14.56 5.76
N LEU A 153 3.63 -15.04 4.54
CA LEU A 153 2.58 -15.30 3.55
C LEU A 153 1.59 -16.35 4.06
N LYS A 154 2.05 -17.43 4.69
CA LYS A 154 1.16 -18.41 5.34
C LYS A 154 0.33 -17.75 6.44
N TRP A 155 0.97 -17.00 7.33
CA TRP A 155 0.28 -16.28 8.41
C TRP A 155 -0.77 -15.30 7.88
N ALA A 156 -0.46 -14.51 6.85
CA ALA A 156 -1.38 -13.53 6.30
C ALA A 156 -2.50 -14.15 5.44
N LEU A 157 -2.24 -15.26 4.76
CA LEU A 157 -3.17 -15.85 3.77
C LEU A 157 -4.01 -17.02 4.31
N GLN A 158 -3.67 -17.56 5.48
CA GLN A 158 -4.34 -18.70 6.07
C GLN A 158 -4.89 -18.43 7.50
N PRO A 159 -5.60 -17.32 7.76
CA PRO A 159 -6.29 -17.13 9.04
C PRO A 159 -7.50 -18.08 9.18
N PRO A 160 -8.04 -18.29 10.38
CA PRO A 160 -9.22 -19.13 10.58
C PRO A 160 -10.35 -18.82 9.59
N GLY A 161 -10.90 -19.86 8.96
CA GLY A 161 -11.92 -19.73 7.92
C GLY A 161 -11.39 -19.43 6.51
N TRP A 162 -10.07 -19.39 6.29
CA TRP A 162 -9.49 -19.22 4.96
C TRP A 162 -9.99 -20.29 3.97
N ARG A 163 -10.07 -19.92 2.71
CA ARG A 163 -10.47 -20.82 1.62
C ARG A 163 -9.38 -20.85 0.56
N GLN A 164 -8.97 -22.06 0.18
CA GLN A 164 -7.97 -22.23 -0.87
C GLN A 164 -8.41 -21.59 -2.19
N ASP A 165 -9.71 -21.66 -2.52
CA ASP A 165 -10.29 -21.04 -3.71
C ASP A 165 -10.03 -19.52 -3.79
N TRP A 166 -9.79 -18.86 -2.66
CA TRP A 166 -9.52 -17.43 -2.62
C TRP A 166 -8.05 -17.07 -2.87
N HIS A 167 -7.17 -18.05 -3.07
CA HIS A 167 -5.78 -17.84 -3.50
C HIS A 167 -5.70 -17.97 -5.02
N CYS A 168 -6.08 -16.90 -5.72
CA CYS A 168 -6.27 -16.91 -7.16
C CYS A 168 -4.98 -16.53 -7.90
N GLY A 169 -4.38 -17.51 -8.59
CA GLY A 169 -3.17 -17.35 -9.40
C GLY A 169 -3.46 -17.40 -10.90
N VAL A 170 -2.57 -16.77 -11.68
CA VAL A 170 -2.56 -16.87 -13.15
C VAL A 170 -1.22 -17.41 -13.60
N ARG A 171 -1.24 -18.49 -14.39
CA ARG A 171 -0.05 -19.11 -14.97
C ARG A 171 -0.02 -18.98 -16.48
N VAL A 172 1.18 -18.95 -17.04
CA VAL A 172 1.38 -19.13 -18.48
C VAL A 172 1.22 -20.61 -18.83
N THR A 173 0.35 -20.95 -19.79
CA THR A 173 0.02 -22.34 -20.14
C THR A 173 1.24 -23.15 -20.58
N LYS A 174 2.13 -22.55 -21.37
CA LYS A 174 3.32 -23.23 -21.94
C LYS A 174 4.43 -23.48 -20.91
N SER A 175 4.77 -22.47 -20.11
CA SER A 175 5.90 -22.54 -19.16
C SER A 175 5.48 -22.87 -17.73
N LYS A 176 4.17 -22.89 -17.44
CA LYS A 176 3.58 -23.02 -16.10
C LYS A 176 4.05 -21.98 -15.09
N ARG A 177 4.75 -20.93 -15.52
CA ARG A 177 5.25 -19.84 -14.66
C ARG A 177 4.08 -19.03 -14.11
N LEU A 178 4.09 -18.77 -12.80
CA LEU A 178 3.17 -17.87 -12.12
C LEU A 178 3.45 -16.41 -12.52
N VAL A 179 2.42 -15.69 -12.95
CA VAL A 179 2.54 -14.33 -13.50
C VAL A 179 1.50 -13.34 -12.97
N GLY A 180 0.53 -13.81 -12.17
CA GLY A 180 -0.42 -12.97 -11.48
C GLY A 180 -0.96 -13.66 -10.24
N PHE A 181 -1.32 -12.88 -9.23
CA PHE A 181 -1.89 -13.36 -7.98
C PHE A 181 -2.81 -12.31 -7.37
N ILE A 182 -3.85 -12.76 -6.70
CA ILE A 182 -4.71 -11.98 -5.79
C ILE A 182 -5.25 -12.92 -4.72
N SER A 183 -5.36 -12.43 -3.48
CA SER A 183 -5.91 -13.22 -2.38
C SER A 183 -7.10 -12.54 -1.72
N ALA A 184 -7.99 -13.35 -1.16
CA ALA A 184 -8.99 -12.92 -0.20
C ALA A 184 -8.91 -13.77 1.08
N ILE A 185 -9.13 -13.15 2.23
CA ILE A 185 -9.27 -13.83 3.53
C ILE A 185 -10.58 -13.39 4.20
N PRO A 186 -11.24 -14.23 5.00
CA PRO A 186 -12.47 -13.82 5.67
C PRO A 186 -12.16 -12.79 6.75
N ALA A 187 -13.04 -11.81 6.90
CA ALA A 187 -13.01 -10.90 8.03
C ALA A 187 -14.42 -10.46 8.40
N THR A 188 -14.67 -10.36 9.70
CA THR A 188 -15.88 -9.71 10.21
C THR A 188 -15.51 -8.30 10.61
N LEU A 189 -16.07 -7.29 9.95
CA LEU A 189 -15.83 -5.89 10.29
C LEU A 189 -17.12 -5.24 10.80
N SER A 190 -16.99 -4.17 11.58
CA SER A 190 -18.08 -3.24 11.88
C SER A 190 -17.79 -1.92 11.20
N VAL A 191 -18.73 -1.44 10.40
CA VAL A 191 -18.68 -0.15 9.71
C VAL A 191 -19.81 0.72 10.26
N TYR A 192 -19.48 1.78 11.01
CA TYR A 192 -20.44 2.61 11.76
C TYR A 192 -21.47 1.76 12.53
N ASP A 193 -20.98 0.88 13.41
CA ASP A 193 -21.77 -0.06 14.23
C ASP A 193 -22.55 -1.14 13.47
N VAL A 194 -22.44 -1.22 12.14
CA VAL A 194 -23.08 -2.28 11.34
C VAL A 194 -22.08 -3.42 11.15
N PRO A 195 -22.28 -4.58 11.82
CA PRO A 195 -21.42 -5.74 11.62
C PRO A 195 -21.69 -6.35 10.25
N GLN A 196 -20.62 -6.56 9.49
CA GLN A 196 -20.66 -7.10 8.14
C GLN A 196 -19.57 -8.16 7.97
N LYS A 197 -19.99 -9.35 7.54
CA LYS A 197 -19.07 -10.38 7.06
C LYS A 197 -18.60 -10.00 5.67
N MET A 198 -17.29 -9.88 5.49
CA MET A 198 -16.68 -9.51 4.22
C MET A 198 -15.37 -10.26 4.03
N VAL A 199 -14.66 -9.96 2.95
CA VAL A 199 -13.29 -10.42 2.75
C VAL A 199 -12.30 -9.28 2.75
N GLU A 200 -11.10 -9.51 3.27
CA GLU A 200 -9.96 -8.62 3.08
C GLU A 200 -9.22 -9.04 1.81
N ILE A 201 -9.11 -8.13 0.84
CA ILE A 201 -8.33 -8.37 -0.38
C ILE A 201 -6.91 -7.87 -0.17
N ASN A 202 -5.93 -8.71 -0.47
CA ASN A 202 -4.51 -8.35 -0.39
C ASN A 202 -3.71 -9.02 -1.52
N PHE A 203 -2.43 -8.66 -1.63
CA PHE A 203 -1.42 -9.28 -2.52
C PHE A 203 -1.78 -9.29 -4.01
N LEU A 204 -2.55 -8.31 -4.49
CA LEU A 204 -2.78 -8.13 -5.93
C LEU A 204 -1.46 -7.81 -6.63
N CYS A 205 -0.91 -8.81 -7.34
CA CYS A 205 0.34 -8.70 -8.05
C CYS A 205 0.17 -9.14 -9.50
N VAL A 206 0.74 -8.35 -10.42
CA VAL A 206 0.87 -8.73 -11.83
C VAL A 206 2.33 -8.57 -12.21
N HIS A 207 2.88 -9.62 -12.83
CA HIS A 207 4.25 -9.64 -13.30
C HIS A 207 4.53 -8.42 -14.20
N LYS A 208 5.70 -7.78 -14.02
CA LYS A 208 6.07 -6.49 -14.65
C LYS A 208 5.82 -6.45 -16.17
N LYS A 209 6.17 -7.54 -16.87
CA LYS A 209 5.98 -7.69 -18.33
C LYS A 209 4.51 -7.76 -18.79
N LEU A 210 3.56 -7.99 -17.88
CA LEU A 210 2.13 -8.08 -18.15
C LEU A 210 1.35 -6.88 -17.62
N ARG A 211 2.04 -5.91 -17.00
CA ARG A 211 1.43 -4.62 -16.61
C ARG A 211 0.88 -3.92 -17.88
N SER A 212 -0.18 -3.14 -17.70
CA SER A 212 -0.93 -2.46 -18.78
C SER A 212 -1.71 -3.35 -19.76
N LYS A 213 -1.73 -4.68 -19.59
CA LYS A 213 -2.55 -5.61 -20.40
C LYS A 213 -3.92 -5.94 -19.81
N ARG A 214 -4.43 -5.11 -18.90
CA ARG A 214 -5.73 -5.28 -18.21
C ARG A 214 -5.89 -6.64 -17.48
N VAL A 215 -4.80 -7.27 -17.06
CA VAL A 215 -4.82 -8.52 -16.28
C VAL A 215 -5.39 -8.31 -14.87
N ALA A 216 -5.04 -7.20 -14.21
CA ALA A 216 -5.55 -6.88 -12.86
C ALA A 216 -7.10 -6.79 -12.79
N PRO A 217 -7.79 -6.08 -13.70
CA PRO A 217 -9.25 -6.14 -13.81
C PRO A 217 -9.84 -7.56 -13.88
N VAL A 218 -9.20 -8.48 -14.60
CA VAL A 218 -9.67 -9.85 -14.77
C VAL A 218 -9.45 -10.65 -13.48
N LEU A 219 -8.31 -10.47 -12.80
CA LEU A 219 -8.04 -11.02 -11.47
C LEU A 219 -9.09 -10.56 -10.45
N ILE A 220 -9.39 -9.26 -10.41
CA ILE A 220 -10.39 -8.69 -9.49
C ILE A 220 -11.78 -9.31 -9.76
N ARG A 221 -12.21 -9.40 -11.02
CA ARG A 221 -13.50 -10.03 -11.37
C ARG A 221 -13.57 -11.50 -10.97
N GLU A 222 -12.49 -12.25 -11.16
CA GLU A 222 -12.45 -13.67 -10.80
C GLU A 222 -12.47 -13.85 -9.28
N ILE A 223 -11.71 -13.08 -8.50
CA ILE A 223 -11.79 -13.20 -7.03
C ILE A 223 -13.16 -12.77 -6.51
N THR A 224 -13.77 -11.71 -7.06
CA THR A 224 -15.15 -11.32 -6.74
C THR A 224 -16.13 -12.45 -7.03
N ARG A 225 -15.99 -13.16 -8.16
CA ARG A 225 -16.84 -14.33 -8.48
C ARG A 225 -16.71 -15.43 -7.43
N ARG A 226 -15.46 -15.81 -7.07
CA ARG A 226 -15.18 -16.86 -6.08
C ARG A 226 -15.66 -16.50 -4.67
N VAL A 227 -15.62 -15.21 -4.32
CA VAL A 227 -16.13 -14.69 -3.05
C VAL A 227 -17.66 -14.64 -3.05
N ASN A 228 -18.29 -14.20 -4.16
CA ASN A 228 -19.75 -14.22 -4.30
C ASN A 228 -20.32 -15.64 -4.23
N LEU A 229 -19.65 -16.64 -4.84
CA LEU A 229 -20.02 -18.06 -4.72
C LEU A 229 -19.92 -18.61 -3.28
N ALA A 230 -19.23 -17.89 -2.39
CA ALA A 230 -19.21 -18.20 -0.97
C ALA A 230 -20.33 -17.50 -0.18
N GLY A 231 -21.22 -16.76 -0.85
CA GLY A 231 -22.28 -15.97 -0.23
C GLY A 231 -21.80 -14.66 0.40
N ILE A 232 -20.60 -14.18 0.07
CA ILE A 232 -20.05 -12.91 0.57
C ILE A 232 -20.01 -11.91 -0.57
N PHE A 233 -20.49 -10.67 -0.35
CA PHE A 233 -20.67 -9.68 -1.42
C PHE A 233 -19.93 -8.36 -1.15
N GLN A 234 -19.25 -8.25 -0.01
CA GLN A 234 -18.50 -7.07 0.41
C GLN A 234 -17.03 -7.43 0.58
N ALA A 235 -16.16 -6.44 0.41
CA ALA A 235 -14.75 -6.58 0.68
C ALA A 235 -14.16 -5.28 1.21
N VAL A 236 -13.07 -5.38 1.97
CA VAL A 236 -12.20 -4.26 2.32
C VAL A 236 -10.85 -4.45 1.65
N TYR A 237 -10.21 -3.36 1.26
CA TYR A 237 -8.86 -3.38 0.72
C TYR A 237 -8.18 -2.03 0.92
N THR A 238 -6.85 -2.03 0.84
CA THR A 238 -6.05 -0.81 0.88
C THR A 238 -5.21 -0.65 -0.37
N ALA A 239 -4.84 0.59 -0.69
CA ALA A 239 -3.89 0.88 -1.75
C ALA A 239 -3.08 2.15 -1.45
N GLY A 240 -1.84 2.20 -1.93
CA GLY A 240 -1.03 3.42 -1.92
C GLY A 240 -1.43 4.45 -2.98
N VAL A 241 -2.39 4.10 -3.84
CA VAL A 241 -2.87 4.90 -4.98
C VAL A 241 -4.35 5.23 -4.77
N VAL A 242 -4.80 6.35 -5.34
CA VAL A 242 -6.17 6.83 -5.19
C VAL A 242 -7.06 6.23 -6.29
N LEU A 243 -8.06 5.46 -5.85
CA LEU A 243 -9.12 4.85 -6.64
C LEU A 243 -10.51 5.39 -6.23
N PRO A 244 -11.57 5.26 -7.05
CA PRO A 244 -12.94 5.61 -6.65
C PRO A 244 -13.54 4.58 -5.68
N LYS A 245 -14.00 4.94 -4.47
CA LYS A 245 -13.68 6.13 -3.67
C LYS A 245 -13.12 5.65 -2.32
N PRO A 246 -12.05 6.26 -1.77
CA PRO A 246 -11.54 5.87 -0.47
C PRO A 246 -12.55 6.23 0.62
N VAL A 247 -12.75 5.33 1.57
CA VAL A 247 -13.53 5.60 2.79
C VAL A 247 -12.70 6.41 3.78
N GLY A 248 -11.38 6.26 3.78
CA GLY A 248 -10.48 7.04 4.61
C GLY A 248 -9.03 6.94 4.12
N THR A 249 -8.20 7.85 4.58
CA THR A 249 -6.80 7.98 4.15
C THR A 249 -5.90 8.08 5.36
N CYS A 250 -4.95 7.18 5.51
CA CYS A 250 -3.91 7.25 6.54
C CYS A 250 -2.56 7.59 5.92
N ARG A 251 -1.67 8.14 6.75
CA ARG A 251 -0.30 8.49 6.38
C ARG A 251 0.66 7.57 7.12
N TYR A 252 1.67 7.06 6.42
CA TYR A 252 2.79 6.37 7.05
C TYR A 252 3.71 7.33 7.81
N TRP A 253 4.21 6.85 8.93
CA TRP A 253 5.20 7.48 9.78
C TRP A 253 6.31 6.47 10.11
N HIS A 254 7.54 6.97 10.24
CA HIS A 254 8.73 6.14 10.39
C HIS A 254 9.55 6.60 11.58
N ARG A 255 9.88 5.66 12.48
CA ARG A 255 10.78 5.88 13.61
C ARG A 255 12.09 5.13 13.41
N SER A 256 13.17 5.89 13.25
CA SER A 256 14.51 5.34 13.01
C SER A 256 15.09 4.61 14.22
N LEU A 257 15.21 3.28 14.20
CA LEU A 257 15.84 2.51 15.28
C LEU A 257 17.35 2.34 15.05
N ASN A 258 17.75 2.23 13.77
CA ASN A 258 19.14 2.15 13.31
C ASN A 258 19.46 3.29 12.30
N PRO A 259 19.60 4.54 12.76
CA PRO A 259 19.75 5.69 11.85
C PRO A 259 20.96 5.58 10.92
N LYS A 260 22.06 4.96 11.38
CA LYS A 260 23.27 4.78 10.57
C LYS A 260 22.96 3.97 9.32
N LYS A 261 22.36 2.78 9.49
CA LYS A 261 21.99 1.92 8.36
C LYS A 261 20.96 2.60 7.46
N LEU A 262 19.94 3.24 8.03
CA LEU A 262 18.88 3.92 7.26
C LEU A 262 19.42 5.03 6.35
N ILE A 263 20.41 5.78 6.83
CA ILE A 263 21.07 6.83 6.03
C ILE A 263 21.98 6.21 4.96
N GLU A 264 22.73 5.14 5.29
CA GLU A 264 23.60 4.44 4.33
C GLU A 264 22.81 3.87 3.14
N VAL A 265 21.64 3.27 3.41
CA VAL A 265 20.76 2.72 2.36
C VAL A 265 19.85 3.76 1.72
N LYS A 266 19.97 5.04 2.10
CA LYS A 266 19.13 6.16 1.61
C LYS A 266 17.64 6.03 1.90
N PHE A 267 17.26 5.24 2.89
CA PHE A 267 15.88 5.23 3.41
C PHE A 267 15.56 6.57 4.09
N SER A 268 16.54 7.17 4.75
CA SER A 268 16.43 8.52 5.30
C SER A 268 17.64 9.37 4.94
N HIS A 269 17.50 10.69 5.10
CA HIS A 269 18.56 11.65 4.81
C HIS A 269 18.95 12.44 6.06
N LEU A 270 20.23 12.83 6.13
CA LEU A 270 20.66 13.82 7.11
C LEU A 270 20.09 15.18 6.72
N SER A 271 19.37 15.81 7.65
CA SER A 271 18.90 17.18 7.44
C SER A 271 20.08 18.17 7.44
N ARG A 272 19.91 19.33 6.79
CA ARG A 272 20.98 20.32 6.52
C ARG A 272 21.81 20.76 7.74
N HIS A 273 21.30 20.57 8.96
CA HIS A 273 21.95 20.99 10.22
C HIS A 273 22.19 19.83 11.20
N MET A 274 22.12 18.57 10.73
CA MET A 274 22.32 17.37 11.54
C MET A 274 23.58 16.62 11.12
N THR A 275 24.39 16.23 12.09
CA THR A 275 25.51 15.29 11.90
C THR A 275 25.07 13.87 12.23
N MET A 276 25.77 12.87 11.71
CA MET A 276 25.49 11.45 12.02
C MET A 276 25.47 11.19 13.54
N GLN A 277 26.44 11.73 14.28
CA GLN A 277 26.49 11.60 15.74
C GLN A 277 25.29 12.23 16.44
N ARG A 278 24.83 13.41 15.99
CA ARG A 278 23.66 14.08 16.54
C ARG A 278 22.38 13.29 16.25
N THR A 279 22.24 12.72 15.05
CA THR A 279 21.12 11.86 14.67
C THR A 279 21.08 10.57 15.50
N LEU A 280 22.24 9.92 15.71
CA LEU A 280 22.35 8.75 16.59
C LEU A 280 21.95 9.09 18.03
N LYS A 281 22.39 10.23 18.56
CA LYS A 281 22.00 10.69 19.90
C LYS A 281 20.51 11.03 19.98
N LEU A 282 19.93 11.65 18.95
CA LEU A 282 18.53 12.02 18.89
C LEU A 282 17.62 10.80 18.99
N TYR A 283 17.96 9.72 18.29
CA TYR A 283 17.13 8.52 18.18
C TYR A 283 17.50 7.40 19.15
N LYS A 284 18.55 7.59 19.98
CA LYS A 284 18.96 6.63 21.01
C LYS A 284 17.79 6.28 21.93
N LEU A 285 17.51 4.99 22.05
CA LEU A 285 16.57 4.42 23.01
C LEU A 285 17.31 3.75 24.17
N PRO A 286 16.66 3.60 25.35
CA PRO A 286 17.13 2.77 26.45
C PRO A 286 17.41 1.32 26.04
N GLU A 287 18.04 0.55 26.94
CA GLU A 287 18.36 -0.88 26.71
C GLU A 287 17.23 -1.81 27.17
N ALA A 288 16.47 -1.44 28.20
CA ALA A 288 15.37 -2.22 28.73
C ALA A 288 14.08 -1.41 28.75
N PRO A 289 12.90 -2.05 28.54
CA PRO A 289 11.60 -1.46 28.78
C PRO A 289 11.48 -0.92 30.22
N LYS A 290 10.68 0.13 30.41
CA LYS A 290 10.52 0.80 31.70
C LYS A 290 9.24 0.41 32.44
N THR A 291 8.19 0.03 31.71
CA THR A 291 6.88 -0.24 32.30
C THR A 291 6.94 -1.54 33.11
N PRO A 292 6.63 -1.50 34.42
CA PRO A 292 6.55 -2.71 35.25
C PRO A 292 5.52 -3.68 34.68
N GLY A 293 5.85 -4.97 34.64
CA GLY A 293 4.95 -5.99 34.09
C GLY A 293 4.91 -6.06 32.56
N PHE A 294 5.72 -5.26 31.85
CA PHE A 294 5.86 -5.37 30.39
C PHE A 294 6.55 -6.70 30.02
N ARG A 295 5.80 -7.62 29.40
CA ARG A 295 6.29 -8.94 28.99
C ARG A 295 5.64 -9.42 27.70
N LYS A 296 6.24 -10.42 27.04
CA LYS A 296 5.62 -11.04 25.85
C LYS A 296 4.29 -11.69 26.21
N LEU A 297 3.34 -11.59 25.29
CA LEU A 297 2.03 -12.23 25.37
C LEU A 297 2.20 -13.75 25.31
N THR A 298 1.43 -14.47 26.12
CA THR A 298 1.37 -15.94 26.13
C THR A 298 -0.05 -16.44 25.89
N LEU A 299 -0.21 -17.75 25.68
CA LEU A 299 -1.52 -18.38 25.44
C LEU A 299 -2.54 -18.10 26.54
N LYS A 300 -2.11 -17.96 27.80
CA LYS A 300 -2.99 -17.73 28.95
C LYS A 300 -3.61 -16.32 28.94
N ASP A 301 -2.93 -15.39 28.26
CA ASP A 301 -3.29 -13.97 28.24
C ASP A 301 -4.36 -13.66 27.18
N LEU A 302 -4.53 -14.54 26.18
CA LEU A 302 -5.38 -14.31 25.01
C LEU A 302 -6.82 -13.90 25.33
N PRO A 303 -7.56 -14.57 26.25
CA PRO A 303 -8.96 -14.21 26.50
C PRO A 303 -9.12 -12.80 27.08
N ASN A 304 -8.18 -12.38 27.93
CA ASN A 304 -8.21 -11.05 28.54
C ASN A 304 -7.77 -9.98 27.54
N CYS A 305 -6.75 -10.26 26.73
CA CYS A 305 -6.29 -9.35 25.68
C CYS A 305 -7.34 -9.14 24.58
N GLN A 306 -8.06 -10.20 24.19
CA GLN A 306 -9.15 -10.11 23.22
C GLN A 306 -10.26 -9.18 23.73
N LYS A 307 -10.69 -9.34 25.00
CA LYS A 307 -11.68 -8.46 25.61
C LYS A 307 -11.18 -7.01 25.67
N LEU A 308 -9.93 -6.81 26.08
CA LEU A 308 -9.31 -5.49 26.15
C LEU A 308 -9.28 -4.81 24.77
N LEU A 309 -8.88 -5.53 23.72
CA LEU A 309 -8.86 -5.01 22.35
C LEU A 309 -10.27 -4.75 21.82
N ALA A 310 -11.22 -5.66 22.06
CA ALA A 310 -12.60 -5.50 21.61
C ALA A 310 -13.26 -4.26 22.22
N GLU A 311 -13.08 -4.00 23.52
CA GLU A 311 -13.59 -2.78 24.16
C GLU A 311 -12.91 -1.52 23.63
N TYR A 312 -11.60 -1.57 23.39
CA TYR A 312 -10.85 -0.47 22.81
C TYR A 312 -11.34 -0.10 21.41
N LEU A 313 -11.56 -1.10 20.56
CA LEU A 313 -11.95 -0.90 19.16
C LEU A 313 -13.32 -0.23 19.00
N LYS A 314 -14.25 -0.37 19.96
CA LYS A 314 -15.57 0.29 19.93
C LYS A 314 -15.51 1.83 19.83
N LYS A 315 -14.35 2.45 20.05
CA LYS A 315 -14.15 3.90 19.89
C LYS A 315 -14.11 4.36 18.42
N PHE A 316 -13.95 3.44 17.47
CA PHE A 316 -13.68 3.71 16.06
C PHE A 316 -14.83 3.24 15.16
N ASP A 317 -14.87 3.77 13.94
CA ASP A 317 -16.00 3.61 13.02
C ASP A 317 -15.77 2.49 11.98
N LEU A 318 -14.53 2.06 11.77
CA LEU A 318 -14.17 0.91 10.94
C LEU A 318 -13.25 -0.02 11.73
N ILE A 319 -13.78 -1.14 12.21
CA ILE A 319 -13.04 -2.07 13.08
C ILE A 319 -13.22 -3.53 12.69
N PRO A 320 -12.21 -4.38 12.91
CA PRO A 320 -12.40 -5.82 12.88
C PRO A 320 -13.07 -6.32 14.17
N VAL A 321 -13.79 -7.43 14.05
CA VAL A 321 -14.37 -8.18 15.15
C VAL A 321 -13.72 -9.57 15.15
N PHE A 322 -12.79 -9.77 16.08
CA PHE A 322 -12.03 -11.02 16.18
C PHE A 322 -12.72 -12.05 17.06
N SER A 323 -12.92 -13.25 16.53
CA SER A 323 -13.15 -14.46 17.31
C SER A 323 -11.89 -14.86 18.11
N GLU A 324 -12.04 -15.79 19.06
CA GLU A 324 -10.92 -16.31 19.84
C GLU A 324 -9.83 -16.96 18.96
N GLU A 325 -10.25 -17.68 17.92
CA GLU A 325 -9.34 -18.33 16.98
C GLU A 325 -8.59 -17.30 16.14
N GLU A 326 -9.28 -16.30 15.61
CA GLU A 326 -8.67 -15.21 14.83
C GLU A 326 -7.71 -14.40 15.70
N PHE A 327 -8.11 -14.06 16.93
CA PHE A 327 -7.25 -13.34 17.87
C PHE A 327 -5.98 -14.13 18.18
N LYS A 328 -6.08 -15.43 18.43
CA LYS A 328 -4.92 -16.30 18.61
C LYS A 328 -4.01 -16.30 17.39
N HIS A 329 -4.56 -16.43 16.18
CA HIS A 329 -3.80 -16.45 14.93
C HIS A 329 -3.02 -15.15 14.71
N TRP A 330 -3.67 -14.00 14.93
CA TRP A 330 -3.10 -12.69 14.65
C TRP A 330 -2.14 -12.16 15.73
N PHE A 331 -2.34 -12.52 17.00
CA PHE A 331 -1.61 -11.88 18.11
C PHE A 331 -0.69 -12.81 18.90
N LEU A 332 -0.79 -14.14 18.77
CA LEU A 332 0.15 -15.03 19.43
C LEU A 332 1.56 -14.83 18.84
N PRO A 333 2.59 -14.48 19.63
CA PRO A 333 3.91 -14.18 19.09
C PRO A 333 4.50 -15.34 18.28
N GLN A 334 4.91 -15.03 17.05
CA GLN A 334 5.59 -15.95 16.14
C GLN A 334 6.92 -15.32 15.70
N PRO A 335 8.07 -15.91 16.04
CA PRO A 335 9.37 -15.32 15.79
C PRO A 335 9.56 -14.90 14.33
N GLY A 336 9.83 -13.60 14.11
CA GLY A 336 10.06 -13.03 12.78
C GLY A 336 8.80 -12.81 11.95
N ILE A 337 7.60 -12.95 12.54
CA ILE A 337 6.31 -12.67 11.88
C ILE A 337 5.55 -11.61 12.68
N VAL A 338 5.17 -11.91 13.91
CA VAL A 338 4.40 -11.01 14.78
C VAL A 338 4.89 -11.13 16.21
N ASP A 339 5.03 -9.99 16.88
CA ASP A 339 5.33 -9.90 18.29
C ASP A 339 4.22 -9.12 18.99
N ALA A 340 3.84 -9.61 20.17
CA ALA A 340 2.85 -8.98 21.02
C ALA A 340 3.34 -8.99 22.48
N TYR A 341 3.09 -7.89 23.17
CA TYR A 341 3.48 -7.63 24.55
C TYR A 341 2.27 -7.11 25.31
N ILE A 342 2.27 -7.37 26.61
CA ILE A 342 1.25 -6.92 27.54
C ILE A 342 1.89 -6.26 28.75
N VAL A 343 1.11 -5.44 29.43
CA VAL A 343 1.42 -4.91 30.76
C VAL A 343 0.50 -5.59 31.76
N GLU A 344 1.10 -6.31 32.71
CA GLU A 344 0.39 -6.96 33.81
C GLU A 344 0.65 -6.22 35.12
N THR A 345 -0.40 -5.69 35.73
CA THR A 345 -0.35 -5.01 37.03
C THR A 345 -1.31 -5.70 37.99
N ASP A 346 -0.82 -6.14 39.15
CA ASP A 346 -1.61 -6.82 40.18
C ASP A 346 -2.37 -8.08 39.68
N GLY A 347 -1.80 -8.79 38.70
CA GLY A 347 -2.41 -9.98 38.08
C GLY A 347 -3.47 -9.69 37.02
N GLU A 348 -3.69 -8.41 36.69
CA GLU A 348 -4.60 -7.98 35.62
C GLU A 348 -3.82 -7.44 34.42
N ILE A 349 -4.29 -7.79 33.22
CA ILE A 349 -3.74 -7.26 31.97
C ILE A 349 -4.40 -5.91 31.70
N THR A 350 -3.58 -4.86 31.68
CA THR A 350 -4.06 -3.47 31.59
C THR A 350 -3.86 -2.89 30.21
N ASP A 351 -2.76 -3.25 29.54
CA ASP A 351 -2.33 -2.66 28.28
C ASP A 351 -1.76 -3.74 27.35
N MET A 352 -1.79 -3.49 26.05
CA MET A 352 -1.30 -4.41 25.01
C MET A 352 -0.62 -3.63 23.88
N VAL A 353 0.46 -4.17 23.33
CA VAL A 353 1.13 -3.66 22.12
C VAL A 353 1.43 -4.82 21.20
N SER A 354 1.25 -4.64 19.89
CA SER A 354 1.69 -5.61 18.90
C SER A 354 2.30 -4.94 17.67
N PHE A 355 3.23 -5.64 17.03
CA PHE A 355 3.81 -5.25 15.75
C PHE A 355 4.20 -6.47 14.94
N TYR A 356 4.08 -6.36 13.61
CA TYR A 356 4.52 -7.43 12.70
C TYR A 356 5.82 -7.07 11.99
N THR A 357 6.53 -8.10 11.54
CA THR A 357 7.82 -8.01 10.85
C THR A 357 7.59 -8.05 9.35
N LEU A 358 7.96 -7.00 8.65
CA LEU A 358 7.97 -6.97 7.19
C LEU A 358 9.29 -6.39 6.71
N PRO A 359 10.25 -7.25 6.29
CA PRO A 359 11.49 -6.77 5.74
C PRO A 359 11.30 -6.22 4.32
N SER A 360 12.24 -5.37 3.90
CA SER A 360 12.36 -4.92 2.51
C SER A 360 13.72 -5.29 1.96
N THR A 361 13.77 -5.76 0.71
CA THR A 361 15.01 -5.92 -0.04
C THR A 361 15.56 -4.54 -0.41
N VAL A 362 16.84 -4.31 -0.11
CA VAL A 362 17.59 -3.11 -0.50
C VAL A 362 18.21 -3.37 -1.87
N MET A 363 17.73 -2.65 -2.88
CA MET A 363 18.18 -2.82 -4.26
C MET A 363 19.53 -2.15 -4.49
N HIS A 364 20.43 -2.81 -5.22
CA HIS A 364 21.69 -2.24 -5.73
C HIS A 364 22.68 -1.68 -4.68
N HIS A 365 22.59 -2.11 -3.42
CA HIS A 365 23.51 -1.70 -2.36
C HIS A 365 24.59 -2.77 -2.08
N PRO A 366 25.88 -2.40 -1.96
CA PRO A 366 26.98 -3.38 -1.91
C PRO A 366 27.09 -4.16 -0.59
N VAL A 367 26.62 -3.57 0.52
CA VAL A 367 26.77 -4.14 1.88
C VAL A 367 25.42 -4.62 2.43
N HIS A 368 24.48 -3.70 2.65
CA HIS A 368 23.14 -4.00 3.15
C HIS A 368 22.26 -4.59 2.06
N ARG A 369 21.70 -5.79 2.30
CA ARG A 369 20.75 -6.45 1.39
C ARG A 369 19.30 -6.36 1.83
N THR A 370 19.07 -6.24 3.14
CA THR A 370 17.74 -6.24 3.73
C THR A 370 17.61 -5.11 4.74
N LEU A 371 16.42 -4.53 4.80
CA LEU A 371 15.99 -3.57 5.79
C LEU A 371 14.92 -4.24 6.65
N LYS A 372 15.19 -4.44 7.94
CA LYS A 372 14.24 -5.10 8.84
C LYS A 372 13.31 -4.05 9.44
N ALA A 373 12.05 -4.02 9.02
CA ALA A 373 11.06 -3.06 9.52
C ALA A 373 9.99 -3.73 10.38
N ALA A 374 9.67 -3.09 11.50
CA ALA A 374 8.52 -3.43 12.33
C ALA A 374 7.36 -2.53 11.92
N TYR A 375 6.15 -3.07 11.86
CA TYR A 375 4.94 -2.32 11.57
C TYR A 375 4.00 -2.41 12.76
N SER A 376 3.64 -1.26 13.34
CA SER A 376 2.64 -1.16 14.39
C SER A 376 1.36 -1.86 13.96
N PHE A 377 0.86 -2.77 14.81
CA PHE A 377 -0.36 -3.51 14.55
C PHE A 377 -1.49 -2.98 15.44
N TYR A 378 -1.93 -3.71 16.45
CA TYR A 378 -2.94 -3.23 17.41
C TYR A 378 -2.32 -2.95 18.77
N ASN A 379 -2.65 -1.79 19.33
CA ASN A 379 -2.16 -1.34 20.62
C ASN A 379 -3.33 -0.82 21.45
N VAL A 380 -3.32 -1.08 22.75
CA VAL A 380 -4.32 -0.62 23.71
C VAL A 380 -3.61 -0.06 24.94
N SER A 381 -3.83 1.23 25.21
CA SER A 381 -3.34 1.93 26.39
C SER A 381 -4.53 2.29 27.28
N ASN A 382 -4.59 1.74 28.48
CA ASN A 382 -5.66 1.97 29.47
C ASN A 382 -5.11 2.54 30.78
N LYS A 383 -4.10 1.89 31.39
CA LYS A 383 -3.44 2.40 32.61
C LYS A 383 -2.10 3.04 32.31
N THR A 384 -1.35 2.48 31.35
CA THR A 384 -0.07 3.02 30.93
C THR A 384 -0.31 4.20 29.98
N ASN A 385 0.52 5.24 30.06
CA ASN A 385 0.48 6.35 29.12
C ASN A 385 0.98 5.91 27.74
N TRP A 386 0.34 6.37 26.65
CA TRP A 386 0.66 5.98 25.27
C TRP A 386 2.14 6.13 24.91
N ILE A 387 2.75 7.24 25.34
CA ILE A 387 4.15 7.54 25.05
C ILE A 387 5.07 6.49 25.70
N ASP A 388 4.79 6.10 26.95
CA ASP A 388 5.61 5.15 27.69
C ASP A 388 5.44 3.73 27.12
N LEU A 389 4.19 3.33 26.87
CA LEU A 389 3.83 2.02 26.31
C LEU A 389 4.49 1.81 24.93
N MET A 390 4.36 2.79 24.03
CA MET A 390 4.96 2.71 22.70
C MET A 390 6.47 2.90 22.73
N GLN A 391 7.04 3.62 23.71
CA GLN A 391 8.49 3.67 23.88
C GLN A 391 9.05 2.29 24.22
N ASP A 392 8.36 1.52 25.05
CA ASP A 392 8.76 0.15 25.40
C ASP A 392 8.64 -0.80 24.20
N ALA A 393 7.63 -0.62 23.34
CA ALA A 393 7.54 -1.31 22.05
C ALA A 393 8.73 -1.00 21.13
N LEU A 394 9.14 0.27 21.04
CA LEU A 394 10.33 0.68 20.26
C LEU A 394 11.62 0.09 20.82
N ILE A 395 11.74 -0.01 22.15
CA ILE A 395 12.90 -0.65 22.81
C ILE A 395 12.91 -2.14 22.48
N ALA A 396 11.77 -2.83 22.59
CA ALA A 396 11.64 -4.24 22.24
C ALA A 396 12.03 -4.50 20.78
N ALA A 397 11.49 -3.73 19.84
CA ALA A 397 11.85 -3.83 18.43
C ALA A 397 13.35 -3.52 18.18
N LYS A 398 13.92 -2.51 18.84
CA LYS A 398 15.36 -2.23 18.71
C LYS A 398 16.21 -3.42 19.20
N ASN A 399 15.83 -4.03 20.32
CA ASN A 399 16.55 -5.17 20.90
C ASN A 399 16.45 -6.43 20.01
N ASP A 400 15.34 -6.59 19.30
CA ASP A 400 15.15 -7.64 18.29
C ASP A 400 15.78 -7.31 16.92
N GLY A 401 16.60 -6.25 16.86
CA GLY A 401 17.45 -5.91 15.72
C GLY A 401 16.70 -5.27 14.55
N PHE A 402 15.55 -4.64 14.80
CA PHE A 402 14.84 -3.88 13.77
C PHE A 402 15.55 -2.56 13.47
N ASP A 403 15.50 -2.13 12.20
CA ASP A 403 16.15 -0.91 11.71
C ASP A 403 15.22 0.30 11.77
N VAL A 404 13.91 0.08 11.58
CA VAL A 404 12.87 1.11 11.58
C VAL A 404 11.57 0.54 12.14
N PHE A 405 10.80 1.39 12.81
CA PHE A 405 9.46 1.09 13.27
C PHE A 405 8.46 2.00 12.53
N ASN A 406 7.55 1.39 11.80
CA ASN A 406 6.56 2.05 10.96
C ASN A 406 5.20 2.06 11.67
N ALA A 407 4.46 3.14 11.53
CA ALA A 407 3.10 3.26 12.04
C ALA A 407 2.27 4.11 11.08
N LEU A 408 0.96 3.86 11.04
CA LEU A 408 0.00 4.72 10.37
C LEU A 408 -0.56 5.74 11.38
N ASP A 409 -1.09 6.86 10.91
CA ASP A 409 -1.75 7.87 11.77
C ASP A 409 -3.22 7.56 12.11
N LEU A 410 -3.58 6.27 12.05
CA LEU A 410 -4.88 5.72 12.42
C LEU A 410 -5.03 5.51 13.94
N MET A 411 -6.25 5.21 14.38
CA MET A 411 -6.60 5.08 15.81
C MET A 411 -6.11 6.31 16.62
N GLU A 412 -5.55 6.08 17.81
CA GLU A 412 -4.97 7.11 18.68
C GLU A 412 -3.45 7.29 18.44
N ASN A 413 -2.90 6.79 17.31
CA ASN A 413 -1.45 6.76 17.11
C ASN A 413 -0.81 8.16 17.15
N LYS A 414 -1.54 9.21 16.76
CA LYS A 414 -1.08 10.61 16.82
C LYS A 414 -0.64 11.05 18.21
N GLU A 415 -1.12 10.40 19.28
CA GLU A 415 -0.71 10.70 20.65
C GLU A 415 0.77 10.44 20.92
N PHE A 416 1.38 9.48 20.22
CA PHE A 416 2.78 9.11 20.43
C PHE A 416 3.71 9.40 19.25
N LEU A 417 3.18 9.62 18.04
CA LEU A 417 4.01 9.78 16.83
C LEU A 417 5.04 10.91 16.97
N GLU A 418 4.60 12.16 17.18
CA GLU A 418 5.52 13.29 17.32
C GLU A 418 6.37 13.21 18.60
N PRO A 419 5.80 12.93 19.80
CA PRO A 419 6.58 12.83 21.03
C PRO A 419 7.69 11.77 20.97
N LEU A 420 7.41 10.64 20.33
CA LEU A 420 8.39 9.57 20.14
C LEU A 420 9.27 9.77 18.91
N LYS A 421 9.24 10.93 18.24
CA LYS A 421 10.13 11.31 17.13
C LYS A 421 9.93 10.46 15.87
N PHE A 422 8.71 10.04 15.59
CA PHE A 422 8.36 9.54 14.26
C PHE A 422 8.43 10.68 13.24
N GLY A 423 8.97 10.40 12.06
CA GLY A 423 8.94 11.32 10.92
C GLY A 423 7.82 10.95 9.97
N ILE A 424 7.17 11.96 9.39
CA ILE A 424 6.14 11.78 8.35
C ILE A 424 6.79 11.13 7.11
N GLY A 425 6.20 10.03 6.63
CA GLY A 425 6.52 9.41 5.36
C GLY A 425 5.86 10.12 4.18
N ASP A 426 6.26 9.74 2.97
CA ASP A 426 5.66 10.20 1.71
C ASP A 426 4.44 9.35 1.29
N GLY A 427 4.38 8.09 1.73
CA GLY A 427 3.30 7.15 1.43
C GLY A 427 2.00 7.40 2.17
N ASN A 428 0.90 7.57 1.42
CA ASN A 428 -0.45 7.43 1.97
C ASN A 428 -0.92 5.97 1.83
N LEU A 429 -1.78 5.53 2.74
CA LEU A 429 -2.54 4.30 2.63
C LEU A 429 -4.03 4.63 2.60
N GLN A 430 -4.67 4.33 1.48
CA GLN A 430 -6.09 4.58 1.25
C GLN A 430 -6.88 3.33 1.62
N TYR A 431 -7.98 3.48 2.35
CA TYR A 431 -8.90 2.40 2.70
C TYR A 431 -10.12 2.42 1.78
N TYR A 432 -10.57 1.24 1.37
CA TYR A 432 -11.69 1.08 0.44
C TYR A 432 -12.64 -0.02 0.90
N LEU A 433 -13.92 0.18 0.63
CA LEU A 433 -14.93 -0.88 0.73
C LEU A 433 -15.50 -1.15 -0.67
N TYR A 434 -15.63 -2.43 -1.01
CA TYR A 434 -16.28 -2.91 -2.21
C TYR A 434 -17.74 -3.26 -1.90
N ASN A 435 -18.68 -2.81 -2.74
CA ASN A 435 -20.12 -2.99 -2.58
C ASN A 435 -20.69 -2.46 -1.25
N TRP A 436 -20.13 -1.34 -0.77
CA TRP A 436 -20.61 -0.67 0.44
C TRP A 436 -20.51 0.84 0.29
N ARG A 437 -21.55 1.56 0.68
CA ARG A 437 -21.58 3.01 0.83
C ARG A 437 -21.55 3.34 2.31
N CYS A 438 -20.61 4.17 2.71
CA CYS A 438 -20.58 4.80 4.02
C CYS A 438 -20.05 6.24 3.93
N PRO A 439 -20.32 7.10 4.92
CA PRO A 439 -19.65 8.39 5.03
C PRO A 439 -18.11 8.23 5.12
N PRO A 440 -17.34 9.27 4.76
CA PRO A 440 -15.89 9.25 4.94
C PRO A 440 -15.50 9.14 6.42
N ILE A 441 -14.52 8.30 6.70
CA ILE A 441 -13.99 8.00 8.03
C ILE A 441 -12.67 8.75 8.22
N ALA A 442 -12.58 9.53 9.29
CA ALA A 442 -11.35 10.23 9.64
C ALA A 442 -10.25 9.21 10.02
N PRO A 443 -8.95 9.52 9.82
CA PRO A 443 -7.87 8.56 10.09
C PRO A 443 -7.92 8.01 11.53
N ASN A 444 -8.16 8.89 12.51
CA ASN A 444 -8.29 8.54 13.92
C ASN A 444 -9.57 7.76 14.29
N LYS A 445 -10.43 7.50 13.32
CA LYS A 445 -11.64 6.67 13.41
C LYS A 445 -11.51 5.36 12.63
N ILE A 446 -10.36 5.09 12.04
CA ILE A 446 -10.03 3.80 11.41
C ILE A 446 -9.31 2.95 12.46
N GLY A 447 -9.90 1.80 12.80
CA GLY A 447 -9.34 0.79 13.71
C GLY A 447 -9.00 -0.51 12.98
N LEU A 448 -8.71 -0.45 11.68
CA LEU A 448 -8.35 -1.62 10.86
C LEU A 448 -6.89 -1.50 10.37
N VAL A 449 -6.09 -2.54 10.60
CA VAL A 449 -4.71 -2.63 10.10
C VAL A 449 -4.59 -3.88 9.22
N LEU A 450 -4.17 -3.69 7.97
CA LEU A 450 -3.89 -4.77 7.03
C LEU A 450 -2.36 -5.01 6.91
N GLN A 451 -1.98 -6.23 6.53
CA GLN A 451 -0.59 -6.71 6.45
C GLN A 451 0.15 -6.30 5.16
#